data_AF-A0A6B8TE68-F1
#
_entry.id   AF-A0A6B8TE68-F1
#
_cell.length_a   1.000
_cell.length_b   1.000
_cell.length_c   1.000
_cell.angle_alpha   90.00
_cell.angle_beta   90.00
_cell.angle_gamma   90.00
#
_symmetry.space_group_name_H-M   'P 1'
#
loop_
_entity.id
_entity.type
_entity.pdbx_description
1 polymer ?
#
loop_
_entity_poly.entity_id
_entity_poly.type
_entity_poly.pdbx_seq_one_letter_code
_entity_poly.pdbx_strand_id
1 'polypeptide(L)'
;MVYIELLIVLLAIFVGARVGGIGLGIFGMMGLGVLVFGFGLTPGNPPIDVMLIIVAVITAAATLQAAGGLDYLVKVAEKILRKNPAMITFLAPVVCYFFTLFSGTGHIAYSLLPIISEIATDSKVRPERPLSISVIASQQAITASPISAATAALLSAELLGDKGVTLGNILMVCIPATLVGVIVGAIAVSFMGVPLEKDPEYLRRLREGVLDAEGKSEEALSPQAAKRAKTSVIIFLIGVLSIVLFGSIDSLRPTFTINGEQVKLGMTQVIEIVMMSTAGLMLIFAKTDINKAVKGSVFIAGMQAVIAIFGIAWMGDTFFAGNIEFFKTHIEQIVTQYPFLFSVALFVMSVLLFSQAATVRTLYPLGIALGIHPMAMVAMFPAVNGYFFIPNYPTVVAAINFDRTGTTRIGKYVLNHSFQLPGFVATIVAIAVGYLIIMLM
;
A
#
# COMPACT_ATOMS: atom_id res chain seq x y z
N MET A 1 -21.99 21.29 15.97
CA MET A 1 -21.33 20.17 16.66
C MET A 1 -20.43 19.40 15.71
N VAL A 2 -20.98 18.81 14.63
CA VAL A 2 -20.23 18.05 13.60
C VAL A 2 -18.91 18.70 13.13
N TYR A 3 -18.90 20.01 12.81
CA TYR A 3 -17.69 20.69 12.35
C TYR A 3 -16.59 20.81 13.42
N ILE A 4 -16.96 20.89 14.70
CA ILE A 4 -16.01 20.95 15.82
C ILE A 4 -15.42 19.55 16.05
N GLU A 5 -16.26 18.52 16.00
CA GLU A 5 -15.83 17.12 16.04
C GLU A 5 -14.90 16.78 14.88
N LEU A 6 -15.22 17.26 13.66
CA LEU A 6 -14.34 17.13 12.51
C LEU A 6 -13.00 17.83 12.73
N LEU A 7 -13.01 19.04 13.31
CA LEU A 7 -11.77 19.74 13.64
C LEU A 7 -10.91 18.95 14.64
N ILE A 8 -11.53 18.29 15.61
CA ILE A 8 -10.83 17.40 16.57
C ILE A 8 -10.20 16.22 15.85
N VAL A 9 -10.95 15.56 14.97
CA VAL A 9 -10.45 14.44 14.14
C VAL A 9 -9.25 14.89 13.30
N LEU A 10 -9.38 16.02 12.60
CA LEU A 10 -8.31 16.57 11.76
C LEU A 10 -7.09 16.98 12.59
N LEU A 11 -7.27 17.57 13.76
CA LEU A 11 -6.19 17.95 14.65
C LEU A 11 -5.45 16.73 15.20
N ALA A 12 -6.17 15.69 15.62
CA ALA A 12 -5.59 14.42 16.06
C ALA A 12 -4.74 13.77 14.96
N ILE A 13 -5.26 13.71 13.73
CA ILE A 13 -4.52 13.18 12.57
C ILE A 13 -3.28 14.04 12.28
N PHE A 14 -3.43 15.37 12.24
CA PHE A 14 -2.34 16.27 11.91
C PHE A 14 -1.19 16.21 12.91
N VAL A 15 -1.52 16.23 14.21
CA VAL A 15 -0.50 16.13 15.28
C VAL A 15 0.12 14.73 15.27
N GLY A 16 -0.68 13.68 15.15
CA GLY A 16 -0.19 12.30 15.07
C GLY A 16 0.75 12.06 13.90
N ALA A 17 0.45 12.61 12.72
CA ALA A 17 1.27 12.50 11.53
C ALA A 17 2.62 13.24 11.68
N ARG A 18 2.65 14.37 12.40
CA ARG A 18 3.88 15.10 12.70
C ARG A 18 4.79 14.38 13.69
N VAL A 19 4.22 13.68 14.67
CA VAL A 19 4.99 12.89 15.65
C VAL A 19 5.61 11.65 14.98
N GLY A 20 4.90 11.05 14.02
CA GLY A 20 5.39 9.89 13.27
C GLY A 20 5.40 8.60 14.09
N GLY A 21 5.82 7.50 13.45
CA GLY A 21 5.84 6.17 14.07
C GLY A 21 4.46 5.75 14.58
N ILE A 22 4.36 5.44 15.88
CA ILE A 22 3.10 5.05 16.54
C ILE A 22 2.20 6.25 16.92
N GLY A 23 2.69 7.48 16.76
CA GLY A 23 1.99 8.70 17.19
C GLY A 23 0.61 8.86 16.56
N LEU A 24 0.48 8.49 15.29
CA LEU A 24 -0.79 8.54 14.56
C LEU A 24 -1.91 7.75 15.27
N GLY A 25 -1.59 6.58 15.83
CA GLY A 25 -2.53 5.77 16.61
C GLY A 25 -2.83 6.36 17.99
N ILE A 26 -1.80 6.86 18.69
CA ILE A 26 -1.96 7.47 20.02
C ILE A 26 -2.88 8.69 19.96
N PHE A 27 -2.60 9.62 19.06
CA PHE A 27 -3.42 10.83 18.91
C PHE A 27 -4.82 10.51 18.37
N GLY A 28 -4.96 9.47 17.53
CA GLY A 28 -6.27 8.94 17.15
C GLY A 28 -7.10 8.50 18.37
N MET A 29 -6.51 7.76 19.31
CA MET A 29 -7.18 7.35 20.55
C MET A 29 -7.49 8.53 21.47
N MET A 30 -6.62 9.53 21.54
CA MET A 30 -6.90 10.77 22.27
C MET A 30 -8.09 11.51 21.67
N GLY A 31 -8.13 11.64 20.34
CA GLY A 31 -9.26 12.25 19.63
C GLY A 31 -10.56 11.48 19.85
N LEU A 32 -10.52 10.15 19.77
CA LEU A 32 -11.65 9.28 20.14
C LEU A 32 -12.12 9.54 21.58
N GLY A 33 -11.19 9.68 22.52
CA GLY A 33 -11.52 10.02 23.91
C GLY A 33 -12.27 11.35 24.02
N VAL A 34 -11.86 12.38 23.27
CA VAL A 34 -12.58 13.67 23.24
C VAL A 34 -13.97 13.52 22.62
N LEU A 35 -14.10 12.76 21.52
CA LEU A 35 -15.39 12.52 20.88
C LEU A 35 -16.38 11.79 21.80
N VAL A 36 -15.93 10.75 22.50
CA VAL A 36 -16.78 9.94 23.36
C VAL A 36 -17.06 10.66 24.68
N PHE A 37 -16.02 11.04 25.43
CA PHE A 37 -16.18 11.60 26.78
C PHE A 37 -16.53 13.10 26.77
N GLY A 38 -16.14 13.84 25.74
CA GLY A 38 -16.41 15.27 25.61
C GLY A 38 -17.70 15.58 24.86
N PHE A 39 -17.94 14.93 23.72
CA PHE A 39 -19.11 15.17 22.87
C PHE A 39 -20.23 14.14 23.05
N GLY A 40 -19.99 13.05 23.79
CA GLY A 40 -21.01 12.04 24.07
C GLY A 40 -21.32 11.13 22.87
N LEU A 41 -20.44 11.05 21.87
CA LEU A 41 -20.63 10.12 20.76
C LEU A 41 -20.53 8.69 21.25
N THR A 42 -21.44 7.83 20.78
CA THR A 42 -21.33 6.38 20.99
C THR A 42 -20.08 5.87 20.26
N PRO A 43 -19.16 5.17 20.95
CA PRO A 43 -17.97 4.65 20.30
C PRO A 43 -18.36 3.67 19.18
N GLY A 44 -17.71 3.83 18.04
CA GLY A 44 -17.82 2.91 16.90
C GLY A 44 -17.12 1.58 17.17
N ASN A 45 -16.86 0.82 16.10
CA ASN A 45 -16.24 -0.51 16.20
C ASN A 45 -14.72 -0.43 16.07
N PRO A 46 -13.94 -1.02 17.01
CA PRO A 46 -12.51 -1.17 16.85
C PRO A 46 -12.18 -2.13 15.69
N PRO A 47 -11.15 -1.85 14.89
CA PRO A 47 -10.84 -2.62 13.68
C PRO A 47 -10.05 -3.91 13.97
N ILE A 48 -10.56 -4.75 14.87
CA ILE A 48 -9.84 -5.92 15.42
C ILE A 48 -9.41 -6.89 14.32
N ASP A 49 -10.34 -7.29 13.44
CA ASP A 49 -10.07 -8.21 12.32
C ASP A 49 -8.92 -7.71 11.45
N VAL A 50 -8.93 -6.42 11.10
CA VAL A 50 -7.89 -5.82 10.27
C VAL A 50 -6.53 -5.83 10.99
N MET A 51 -6.52 -5.54 12.29
CA MET A 51 -5.31 -5.58 13.10
C MET A 51 -4.71 -6.99 13.13
N LEU A 52 -5.52 -8.03 13.33
CA LEU A 52 -5.06 -9.42 13.40
C LEU A 52 -4.55 -9.93 12.05
N ILE A 53 -5.25 -9.61 10.95
CA ILE A 53 -4.77 -9.91 9.59
C ILE A 53 -3.40 -9.28 9.36
N ILE A 54 -3.24 -8.00 9.71
CA ILE A 54 -1.99 -7.28 9.53
C ILE A 54 -0.87 -7.95 10.33
N VAL A 55 -1.11 -8.29 11.60
CA VAL A 55 -0.15 -9.02 12.43
C VAL A 55 0.27 -10.34 11.78
N ALA A 56 -0.67 -11.12 11.23
CA ALA A 56 -0.37 -12.38 10.57
C ALA A 56 0.49 -12.19 9.29
N VAL A 57 0.10 -11.26 8.42
CA VAL A 57 0.81 -10.95 7.17
C VAL A 57 2.21 -10.43 7.46
N ILE A 58 2.36 -9.49 8.39
CA ILE A 58 3.67 -8.93 8.77
C ILE A 58 4.54 -10.01 9.38
N THR A 59 3.99 -10.90 10.20
CA THR A 59 4.76 -12.01 10.78
C THR A 59 5.34 -12.89 9.67
N ALA A 60 4.55 -13.24 8.65
CA ALA A 60 5.03 -13.95 7.46
C ALA A 60 6.10 -13.15 6.69
N ALA A 61 5.85 -11.88 6.40
CA ALA A 61 6.78 -11.03 5.65
C ALA A 61 8.09 -10.75 6.40
N ALA A 62 8.03 -10.57 7.73
CA ALA A 62 9.21 -10.41 8.58
C ALA A 62 10.02 -11.71 8.67
N THR A 63 9.35 -12.86 8.67
CA THR A 63 10.02 -14.17 8.59
C THR A 63 10.70 -14.35 7.23
N LEU A 64 10.06 -13.94 6.13
CA LEU A 64 10.67 -13.90 4.79
C LEU A 64 11.92 -12.99 4.78
N GLN A 65 11.84 -11.79 5.38
CA GLN A 65 12.98 -10.89 5.53
C GLN A 65 14.12 -11.52 6.33
N ALA A 66 13.81 -12.11 7.48
CA ALA A 66 14.80 -12.75 8.35
C ALA A 66 15.50 -13.95 7.68
N ALA A 67 14.84 -14.59 6.71
CA ALA A 67 15.39 -15.69 5.92
C ALA A 67 16.32 -15.22 4.78
N GLY A 68 16.46 -13.91 4.56
CA GLY A 68 17.15 -13.33 3.38
C GLY A 68 16.31 -13.39 2.11
N GLY A 69 15.01 -13.71 2.21
CA GLY A 69 14.12 -13.83 1.06
C GLY A 69 13.95 -12.53 0.30
N LEU A 70 13.91 -11.39 1.00
CA LEU A 70 13.85 -10.07 0.35
C LEU A 70 15.12 -9.78 -0.45
N ASP A 71 16.31 -10.09 0.09
CA ASP A 71 17.59 -9.90 -0.61
C ASP A 71 17.66 -10.78 -1.86
N TYR A 72 17.15 -12.01 -1.78
CA TYR A 72 17.02 -12.88 -2.95
C TYR A 72 16.12 -12.28 -4.03
N LEU A 73 14.95 -11.77 -3.64
CA LEU A 73 14.03 -11.11 -4.55
C LEU A 73 14.70 -9.89 -5.20
N VAL A 74 15.44 -9.09 -4.44
CA VAL A 74 16.18 -7.91 -4.96
C VAL A 74 17.20 -8.31 -6.03
N LYS A 75 17.98 -9.38 -5.82
CA LYS A 75 18.91 -9.90 -6.84
C LYS A 75 18.20 -10.36 -8.11
N VAL A 76 17.01 -10.93 -7.98
CA VAL A 76 16.17 -11.30 -9.12
C VAL A 76 15.69 -10.04 -9.87
N ALA A 77 15.23 -9.02 -9.14
CA ALA A 77 14.83 -7.74 -9.74
C ALA A 77 15.99 -7.06 -10.46
N GLU A 78 17.17 -6.98 -9.84
CA GLU A 78 18.37 -6.40 -10.47
C GLU A 78 18.68 -7.09 -11.80
N LYS A 79 18.67 -8.43 -11.82
CA LYS A 79 18.91 -9.21 -13.04
C LYS A 79 17.87 -8.91 -14.12
N ILE A 80 16.60 -8.69 -13.75
CA ILE A 80 15.55 -8.31 -14.69
C ILE A 80 15.82 -6.90 -15.23
N LEU A 81 16.10 -5.93 -14.36
CA LEU A 81 16.32 -4.53 -14.74
C LEU A 81 17.54 -4.34 -15.64
N ARG A 82 18.64 -5.06 -15.37
CA ARG A 82 19.86 -5.01 -16.18
C ARG A 82 19.72 -5.65 -17.57
N LYS A 83 18.66 -6.43 -17.85
CA LYS A 83 18.45 -7.03 -19.18
C LYS A 83 18.09 -5.99 -20.24
N ASN A 84 17.34 -4.94 -19.88
CA ASN A 84 16.96 -3.88 -20.80
C ASN A 84 16.98 -2.52 -20.09
N PRO A 85 18.18 -1.99 -19.78
CA PRO A 85 18.33 -0.80 -18.96
C PRO A 85 17.80 0.47 -19.66
N ALA A 86 17.79 0.51 -21.00
CA ALA A 86 17.20 1.62 -21.76
C ALA A 86 15.69 1.75 -21.54
N MET A 87 14.99 0.64 -21.24
CA MET A 87 13.55 0.61 -20.96
C MET A 87 13.22 0.71 -19.46
N ILE A 88 14.18 1.13 -18.63
CA ILE A 88 14.00 1.12 -17.17
C ILE A 88 12.80 1.94 -16.68
N THR A 89 12.42 3.01 -17.38
CA THR A 89 11.21 3.81 -17.07
C THR A 89 9.93 2.99 -17.10
N PHE A 90 9.88 1.91 -17.90
CA PHE A 90 8.75 0.99 -17.97
C PHE A 90 8.98 -0.29 -17.18
N LEU A 91 10.21 -0.81 -17.19
CA LEU A 91 10.52 -2.08 -16.54
C LEU A 91 10.57 -1.96 -15.01
N ALA A 92 11.15 -0.88 -14.47
CA ALA A 92 11.24 -0.63 -13.04
C ALA A 92 9.88 -0.57 -12.34
N PRO A 93 8.88 0.21 -12.82
CA PRO A 93 7.59 0.24 -12.16
C PRO A 93 6.85 -1.10 -12.21
N VAL A 94 6.97 -1.87 -13.30
CA VAL A 94 6.36 -3.21 -13.38
C VAL A 94 7.01 -4.17 -12.37
N VAL A 95 8.33 -4.14 -12.23
CA VAL A 95 9.03 -4.96 -11.23
C VAL A 95 8.62 -4.54 -9.80
N CYS A 96 8.63 -3.24 -9.49
CA CYS A 96 8.15 -2.72 -8.20
C CYS A 96 6.70 -3.09 -7.90
N TYR A 97 5.83 -3.04 -8.92
CA TYR A 97 4.43 -3.40 -8.82
C TYR A 97 4.27 -4.86 -8.41
N PHE A 98 4.85 -5.81 -9.15
CA PHE A 98 4.71 -7.23 -8.83
C PHE A 98 5.36 -7.60 -7.49
N PHE A 99 6.47 -6.97 -7.14
CA PHE A 99 7.10 -7.18 -5.84
C PHE A 99 6.18 -6.76 -4.70
N THR A 100 5.53 -5.61 -4.85
CA THR A 100 4.58 -5.12 -3.85
C THR A 100 3.28 -5.93 -3.86
N LEU A 101 2.80 -6.33 -5.04
CA LEU A 101 1.61 -7.17 -5.22
C LEU A 101 1.74 -8.47 -4.42
N PHE A 102 2.89 -9.15 -4.53
CA PHE A 102 3.12 -10.40 -3.82
C PHE A 102 3.59 -10.21 -2.39
N SER A 103 4.31 -9.12 -2.07
CA SER A 103 4.79 -8.85 -0.71
C SER A 103 3.74 -8.21 0.21
N GLY A 104 2.68 -7.61 -0.34
CA GLY A 104 1.63 -6.94 0.42
C GLY A 104 2.02 -5.59 1.04
N THR A 105 3.26 -5.12 0.83
CA THR A 105 3.79 -3.88 1.42
C THR A 105 4.66 -3.10 0.46
N GLY A 106 4.53 -1.76 0.49
CA GLY A 106 5.31 -0.86 -0.35
C GLY A 106 6.73 -0.64 0.15
N HIS A 107 7.06 -1.11 1.36
CA HIS A 107 8.42 -1.02 1.90
C HIS A 107 9.43 -1.87 1.11
N ILE A 108 8.97 -2.84 0.33
CA ILE A 108 9.81 -3.60 -0.59
C ILE A 108 10.46 -2.70 -1.65
N ALA A 109 9.89 -1.53 -1.95
CA ALA A 109 10.47 -0.59 -2.89
C ALA A 109 11.85 -0.08 -2.43
N TYR A 110 12.11 0.03 -1.12
CA TYR A 110 13.37 0.60 -0.60
C TYR A 110 14.61 -0.12 -1.12
N SER A 111 14.54 -1.44 -1.28
CA SER A 111 15.68 -2.22 -1.75
C SER A 111 15.84 -2.16 -3.27
N LEU A 112 14.81 -1.76 -4.01
CA LEU A 112 14.85 -1.60 -5.47
C LEU A 112 15.25 -0.18 -5.90
N LEU A 113 14.87 0.84 -5.14
CA LEU A 113 15.15 2.24 -5.46
C LEU A 113 16.65 2.55 -5.72
N PRO A 114 17.62 2.11 -4.91
CA PRO A 114 19.04 2.36 -5.22
C PRO A 114 19.47 1.71 -6.53
N ILE A 115 19.03 0.48 -6.80
CA ILE A 115 19.33 -0.26 -8.03
C ILE A 115 18.71 0.43 -9.25
N ILE A 116 17.48 0.91 -9.12
CA ILE A 116 16.79 1.65 -10.18
C ILE A 116 17.54 2.96 -10.49
N SER A 117 17.97 3.68 -9.45
CA SER A 117 18.74 4.92 -9.57
C SER A 117 20.08 4.68 -10.27
N GLU A 118 20.81 3.64 -9.86
CA GLU A 118 22.09 3.22 -10.44
C GLU A 118 21.93 2.87 -11.92
N ILE A 119 21.07 1.89 -12.25
CA ILE A 119 20.90 1.42 -13.63
C ILE A 119 20.40 2.57 -14.53
N ALA A 120 19.51 3.43 -14.05
CA ALA A 120 19.06 4.59 -14.81
C ALA A 120 20.22 5.55 -15.12
N THR A 121 21.01 5.87 -14.10
CA THR A 121 22.18 6.75 -14.25
C THR A 121 23.21 6.17 -15.22
N ASP A 122 23.54 4.89 -15.08
CA ASP A 122 24.52 4.19 -15.93
C ASP A 122 24.07 4.12 -17.40
N SER A 123 22.77 3.92 -17.61
CA SER A 123 22.15 3.87 -18.96
C SER A 123 21.77 5.24 -19.52
N LYS A 124 22.18 6.34 -18.87
CA LYS A 124 21.87 7.72 -19.25
C LYS A 124 20.37 8.06 -19.30
N VAL A 125 19.55 7.27 -18.62
CA VAL A 125 18.14 7.56 -18.39
C VAL A 125 18.03 8.47 -17.16
N ARG A 126 17.30 9.59 -17.30
CA ARG A 126 17.03 10.52 -16.19
C ARG A 126 16.38 9.78 -15.01
N PRO A 127 17.04 9.61 -13.83
CA PRO A 127 16.52 8.79 -12.73
C PRO A 127 15.15 9.23 -12.19
N GLU A 128 14.84 10.53 -12.26
CA GLU A 128 13.51 11.07 -11.94
C GLU A 128 12.37 10.28 -12.57
N ARG A 129 12.54 9.80 -13.81
CA ARG A 129 11.49 9.11 -14.55
C ARG A 129 11.18 7.73 -13.95
N PRO A 130 12.12 6.75 -13.93
CA PRO A 130 11.84 5.44 -13.35
C PRO A 130 11.61 5.50 -11.84
N LEU A 131 12.33 6.33 -11.08
CA LEU A 131 12.16 6.39 -9.61
C LEU A 131 10.76 6.88 -9.22
N SER A 132 10.28 7.96 -9.86
CA SER A 132 8.98 8.52 -9.53
C SER A 132 7.85 7.53 -9.79
N ILE A 133 7.80 6.94 -10.99
CA ILE A 133 6.76 5.97 -11.32
C ILE A 133 6.90 4.65 -10.56
N SER A 134 8.11 4.21 -10.20
CA SER A 134 8.31 3.00 -9.39
C SER A 134 7.75 3.12 -7.97
N VAL A 135 7.90 4.29 -7.34
CA VAL A 135 7.27 4.55 -6.03
C VAL A 135 5.74 4.51 -6.15
N ILE A 136 5.18 5.15 -7.17
CA ILE A 136 3.74 5.14 -7.43
C ILE A 136 3.24 3.73 -7.73
N ALA A 137 3.97 2.96 -8.55
CA ALA A 137 3.61 1.59 -8.89
C ALA A 137 3.58 0.68 -7.67
N SER A 138 4.53 0.84 -6.75
CA SER A 138 4.50 0.14 -5.47
C SER A 138 3.26 0.50 -4.65
N GLN A 139 2.90 1.79 -4.56
CA GLN A 139 1.68 2.21 -3.86
C GLN A 139 0.41 1.65 -4.52
N GLN A 140 0.30 1.73 -5.84
CA GLN A 140 -0.84 1.21 -6.61
C GLN A 140 -1.00 -0.31 -6.47
N ALA A 141 0.11 -1.05 -6.39
CA ALA A 141 0.07 -2.49 -6.18
C ALA A 141 -0.52 -2.91 -4.83
N ILE A 142 -0.52 -2.04 -3.81
CA ILE A 142 -1.15 -2.34 -2.51
C ILE A 142 -2.65 -2.56 -2.67
N THR A 143 -3.32 -1.74 -3.46
CA THR A 143 -4.76 -1.87 -3.74
C THR A 143 -5.11 -3.02 -4.68
N ALA A 144 -4.09 -3.70 -5.23
CA ALA A 144 -4.26 -4.88 -6.06
C ALA A 144 -3.74 -6.16 -5.39
N SER A 145 -3.11 -6.05 -4.21
CA SER A 145 -2.47 -7.17 -3.54
C SER A 145 -3.49 -7.99 -2.74
N PRO A 146 -3.51 -9.32 -2.85
CA PRO A 146 -4.42 -10.17 -2.09
C PRO A 146 -4.12 -10.24 -0.60
N ILE A 147 -2.91 -9.85 -0.19
CA ILE A 147 -2.43 -9.94 1.18
C ILE A 147 -2.16 -8.58 1.81
N SER A 148 -2.41 -7.48 1.11
CA SER A 148 -2.20 -6.17 1.70
C SER A 148 -3.21 -5.90 2.81
N ALA A 149 -2.78 -5.12 3.80
CA ALA A 149 -3.63 -4.59 4.85
C ALA A 149 -4.90 -3.91 4.30
N ALA A 150 -4.79 -3.24 3.15
CA ALA A 150 -5.87 -2.50 2.53
C ALA A 150 -6.95 -3.42 1.95
N THR A 151 -6.53 -4.45 1.19
CA THR A 151 -7.44 -5.44 0.61
C THR A 151 -8.07 -6.29 1.71
N ALA A 152 -7.29 -6.65 2.74
CA ALA A 152 -7.78 -7.32 3.93
C ALA A 152 -8.86 -6.51 4.65
N ALA A 153 -8.64 -5.21 4.86
CA ALA A 153 -9.65 -4.33 5.42
C ALA A 153 -10.92 -4.33 4.57
N LEU A 154 -10.78 -4.21 3.24
CA LEU A 154 -11.90 -4.18 2.31
C LEU A 154 -12.76 -5.46 2.36
N LEU A 155 -12.12 -6.61 2.59
CA LEU A 155 -12.74 -7.94 2.65
C LEU A 155 -13.35 -8.29 4.01
N SER A 156 -13.22 -7.44 5.02
CA SER A 156 -13.87 -7.72 6.31
C SER A 156 -15.39 -7.84 6.12
N ALA A 157 -16.02 -8.65 6.99
CA ALA A 157 -17.46 -8.86 6.99
C ALA A 157 -18.23 -7.52 7.10
N GLU A 158 -17.72 -6.61 7.95
CA GLU A 158 -18.27 -5.27 8.18
C GLU A 158 -18.26 -4.38 6.93
N LEU A 159 -17.35 -4.61 5.98
CA LEU A 159 -17.21 -3.80 4.77
C LEU A 159 -17.83 -4.50 3.56
N LEU A 160 -17.02 -5.04 2.64
CA LEU A 160 -17.52 -5.58 1.38
C LEU A 160 -17.70 -7.10 1.39
N GLY A 161 -17.12 -7.82 2.37
CA GLY A 161 -17.16 -9.28 2.44
C GLY A 161 -18.59 -9.83 2.48
N ASP A 162 -19.43 -9.29 3.37
CA ASP A 162 -20.84 -9.71 3.50
C ASP A 162 -21.76 -9.03 2.47
N LYS A 163 -21.21 -8.14 1.63
CA LYS A 163 -21.93 -7.50 0.52
C LYS A 163 -21.74 -8.24 -0.81
N GLY A 164 -21.26 -9.48 -0.75
CA GLY A 164 -21.07 -10.34 -1.93
C GLY A 164 -19.82 -10.04 -2.75
N VAL A 165 -18.92 -9.19 -2.25
CA VAL A 165 -17.65 -8.92 -2.93
C VAL A 165 -16.61 -9.94 -2.45
N THR A 166 -16.11 -10.73 -3.38
CA THR A 166 -15.04 -11.70 -3.15
C THR A 166 -13.66 -11.06 -3.38
N LEU A 167 -12.61 -11.73 -2.89
CA LEU A 167 -11.23 -11.35 -3.23
C LEU A 167 -11.03 -11.40 -4.76
N GLY A 168 -11.60 -12.39 -5.42
CA GLY A 168 -11.59 -12.51 -6.88
C GLY A 168 -12.13 -11.25 -7.57
N ASN A 169 -13.26 -10.70 -7.10
CA ASN A 169 -13.82 -9.46 -7.66
C ASN A 169 -12.84 -8.28 -7.54
N ILE A 170 -12.21 -8.13 -6.37
CA ILE A 170 -11.25 -7.05 -6.12
C ILE A 170 -10.04 -7.20 -7.05
N LEU A 171 -9.46 -8.39 -7.13
CA LEU A 171 -8.26 -8.63 -7.95
C LEU A 171 -8.54 -8.45 -9.45
N MET A 172 -9.69 -8.94 -9.93
CA MET A 172 -10.10 -8.82 -11.33
C MET A 172 -10.28 -7.36 -11.76
N VAL A 173 -10.69 -6.48 -10.85
CA VAL A 173 -10.81 -5.04 -11.13
C VAL A 173 -9.48 -4.33 -10.91
N CYS A 174 -8.90 -4.48 -9.72
CA CYS A 174 -7.79 -3.63 -9.27
C CYS A 174 -6.46 -3.98 -9.95
N ILE A 175 -6.16 -5.26 -10.23
CA ILE A 175 -4.90 -5.62 -10.90
C ILE A 175 -4.79 -4.97 -12.29
N PRO A 176 -5.73 -5.21 -13.23
CA PRO A 176 -5.65 -4.59 -14.56
C PRO A 176 -5.77 -3.08 -14.49
N ALA A 177 -6.68 -2.54 -13.67
CA ALA A 177 -6.86 -1.10 -13.53
C ALA A 177 -5.57 -0.38 -13.10
N THR A 178 -4.95 -0.85 -12.02
CA THR A 178 -3.74 -0.23 -11.48
C THR A 178 -2.51 -0.49 -12.35
N LEU A 179 -2.38 -1.65 -13.01
CA LEU A 179 -1.33 -1.88 -14.01
C LEU A 179 -1.44 -0.93 -15.20
N VAL A 180 -2.63 -0.74 -15.76
CA VAL A 180 -2.85 0.23 -16.84
C VAL A 180 -2.52 1.64 -16.36
N GLY A 181 -2.97 2.01 -15.16
CA GLY A 181 -2.61 3.29 -14.54
C GLY A 181 -1.10 3.50 -14.43
N VAL A 182 -0.37 2.48 -13.96
CA VAL A 182 1.09 2.52 -13.86
C VAL A 182 1.77 2.63 -15.22
N ILE A 183 1.30 1.91 -16.24
CA ILE A 183 1.85 1.98 -17.59
C ILE A 183 1.60 3.37 -18.20
N VAL A 184 0.40 3.93 -18.07
CA VAL A 184 0.10 5.28 -18.56
C VAL A 184 0.88 6.33 -17.77
N GLY A 185 1.08 6.12 -16.47
CA GLY A 185 2.00 6.91 -15.66
C GLY A 185 3.44 6.86 -16.16
N ALA A 186 3.93 5.67 -16.56
CA ALA A 186 5.25 5.48 -17.15
C ALA A 186 5.41 6.24 -18.49
N ILE A 187 4.35 6.26 -19.31
CA ILE A 187 4.28 7.08 -20.53
C ILE A 187 4.38 8.55 -20.17
N ALA A 188 3.58 9.03 -19.21
CA ALA A 188 3.58 10.45 -18.79
C ALA A 188 4.95 10.90 -18.28
N VAL A 189 5.62 10.10 -17.43
CA VAL A 189 6.94 10.45 -16.90
C VAL A 189 8.05 10.39 -17.94
N SER A 190 7.87 9.66 -19.05
CA SER A 190 8.85 9.62 -20.14
C SER A 190 9.07 11.00 -20.79
N PHE A 191 8.10 11.90 -20.65
CA PHE A 191 8.18 13.29 -21.11
C PHE A 191 8.63 14.28 -20.02
N MET A 192 8.89 13.83 -18.78
CA MET A 192 9.33 14.70 -17.70
C MET A 192 10.82 15.03 -17.79
N GLY A 193 11.13 16.31 -17.63
CA GLY A 193 12.50 16.82 -17.59
C GLY A 193 13.26 16.68 -18.90
N VAL A 194 14.40 17.37 -18.98
CA VAL A 194 15.34 17.23 -20.11
C VAL A 194 16.08 15.88 -20.04
N PRO A 195 16.63 15.38 -21.16
CA PRO A 195 17.57 14.25 -21.14
C PRO A 195 18.65 14.45 -20.07
N LEU A 196 19.05 13.39 -19.38
CA LEU A 196 19.96 13.45 -18.23
C LEU A 196 21.25 14.24 -18.55
N GLU A 197 21.83 13.97 -19.72
CA GLU A 197 23.07 14.61 -20.18
C GLU A 197 22.93 16.12 -20.45
N LYS A 198 21.70 16.64 -20.49
CA LYS A 198 21.41 18.06 -20.65
C LYS A 198 20.95 18.71 -19.34
N ASP A 199 20.85 17.96 -18.25
CA ASP A 199 20.42 18.50 -16.96
C ASP A 199 21.55 19.30 -16.29
N PRO A 200 21.33 20.60 -15.96
CA PRO A 200 22.38 21.43 -15.38
C PRO A 200 22.90 20.94 -14.02
N GLU A 201 22.03 20.36 -13.18
CA GLU A 201 22.40 19.86 -11.86
C GLU A 201 23.20 18.56 -11.99
N TYR A 202 22.80 17.67 -12.90
CA TYR A 202 23.58 16.49 -13.24
C TYR A 202 24.98 16.86 -13.72
N LEU A 203 25.08 17.79 -14.69
CA LEU A 203 26.36 18.24 -15.24
C LEU A 203 27.23 18.93 -14.16
N ARG A 204 26.62 19.64 -13.21
CA ARG A 204 27.33 20.22 -12.05
C ARG A 204 27.92 19.11 -11.18
N ARG A 205 27.12 18.14 -10.74
CA ARG A 205 27.58 17.01 -9.90
C ARG A 205 28.63 16.14 -10.58
N LEU A 206 28.50 15.95 -11.90
CA LEU A 206 29.49 15.24 -12.71
C LEU A 206 30.84 15.97 -12.72
N ARG A 207 30.85 17.30 -12.91
CA ARG A 207 32.08 18.10 -12.84
C ARG A 207 32.73 18.11 -11.46
N GLU A 208 31.93 17.98 -10.41
CA GLU A 208 32.39 17.94 -9.01
C GLU A 208 32.86 16.54 -8.57
N GLY A 209 32.76 15.50 -9.42
CA GLY A 209 33.14 14.12 -9.07
C GLY A 209 32.24 13.44 -8.03
N VAL A 210 31.07 14.02 -7.72
CA VAL A 210 30.14 13.52 -6.67
C VAL A 210 29.50 12.18 -7.07
N LEU A 211 29.48 11.87 -8.35
CA LEU A 211 28.88 10.65 -8.90
C LEU A 211 29.85 9.44 -8.86
N ASP A 212 31.15 9.66 -8.68
CA ASP A 212 32.17 8.62 -8.72
C ASP A 212 32.40 7.92 -7.35
N ALA A 213 31.69 8.35 -6.30
CA ALA A 213 31.77 7.70 -4.98
C ALA A 213 31.11 6.31 -5.00
N GLU A 214 31.98 5.30 -5.09
CA GLU A 214 31.89 3.87 -4.75
C GLU A 214 30.63 3.05 -5.10
N GLY A 215 30.88 1.99 -5.87
CA GLY A 215 30.11 0.77 -5.83
C GLY A 215 30.34 0.04 -4.50
N LYS A 216 29.28 -0.53 -3.95
CA LYS A 216 29.40 -1.58 -2.94
C LYS A 216 29.10 -2.91 -3.60
N SER A 217 30.13 -3.75 -3.66
CA SER A 217 29.99 -5.18 -3.81
C SER A 217 29.12 -5.69 -2.66
N GLU A 218 27.88 -6.08 -2.94
CA GLU A 218 27.18 -6.97 -2.03
C GLU A 218 28.00 -8.26 -1.91
N GLU A 219 28.37 -8.64 -0.70
CA GLU A 219 28.93 -9.96 -0.45
C GLU A 219 27.98 -11.01 -1.02
N ALA A 220 28.52 -11.89 -1.87
CA ALA A 220 27.74 -12.98 -2.41
C ALA A 220 27.21 -13.84 -1.25
N LEU A 221 25.89 -14.05 -1.20
CA LEU A 221 25.29 -14.96 -0.23
C LEU A 221 25.98 -16.31 -0.34
N SER A 222 26.34 -16.92 0.80
CA SER A 222 26.83 -18.28 0.79
C SER A 222 25.82 -19.20 0.09
N PRO A 223 26.24 -20.29 -0.60
CA PRO A 223 25.31 -21.17 -1.30
C PRO A 223 24.18 -21.71 -0.41
N GLN A 224 24.47 -21.91 0.87
CA GLN A 224 23.48 -22.36 1.85
C GLN A 224 22.48 -21.25 2.22
N ALA A 225 22.94 -20.00 2.40
CA ALA A 225 22.08 -18.85 2.66
C ALA A 225 21.18 -18.55 1.46
N ALA A 226 21.73 -18.59 0.24
CA ALA A 226 20.96 -18.42 -1.00
C ALA A 226 19.87 -19.49 -1.17
N LYS A 227 20.17 -20.75 -0.80
CA LYS A 227 19.17 -21.84 -0.82
C LYS A 227 18.04 -21.57 0.17
N ARG A 228 18.35 -21.17 1.41
CA ARG A 228 17.34 -20.83 2.44
C ARG A 228 16.47 -19.67 2.02
N ALA A 229 17.06 -18.59 1.52
CA ALA A 229 16.35 -17.43 1.00
C ALA A 229 15.39 -17.83 -0.14
N LYS A 230 15.86 -18.60 -1.13
CA LYS A 230 15.02 -19.11 -2.21
C LYS A 230 13.87 -20.00 -1.69
N THR A 231 14.13 -20.89 -0.74
CA THR A 231 13.10 -21.74 -0.11
C THR A 231 12.04 -20.88 0.58
N SER A 232 12.45 -19.86 1.33
CA SER A 232 11.51 -18.95 2.02
C SER A 232 10.60 -18.21 1.03
N VAL A 233 11.15 -17.73 -0.09
CA VAL A 233 10.39 -17.07 -1.15
C VAL A 233 9.37 -18.02 -1.78
N ILE A 234 9.75 -19.27 -2.07
CA ILE A 234 8.83 -20.26 -2.64
C ILE A 234 7.68 -20.54 -1.67
N ILE A 235 7.96 -20.76 -0.38
CA ILE A 235 6.94 -21.00 0.65
C ILE A 235 6.00 -19.80 0.76
N PHE A 236 6.56 -18.59 0.79
CA PHE A 236 5.78 -17.36 0.87
C PHE A 236 4.85 -17.19 -0.34
N LEU A 237 5.36 -17.38 -1.56
CA LEU A 237 4.55 -17.30 -2.78
C LEU A 237 3.45 -18.37 -2.81
N ILE A 238 3.71 -19.58 -2.34
CA ILE A 238 2.67 -20.61 -2.19
C ILE A 238 1.57 -20.13 -1.24
N GLY A 239 1.94 -19.56 -0.08
CA GLY A 239 0.97 -18.98 0.87
C GLY A 239 0.11 -17.88 0.25
N VAL A 240 0.71 -16.96 -0.51
CA VAL A 240 -0.02 -15.91 -1.24
C VAL A 240 -0.97 -16.50 -2.27
N LEU A 241 -0.52 -17.47 -3.06
CA LEU A 241 -1.35 -18.16 -4.05
C LEU A 241 -2.50 -18.92 -3.37
N SER A 242 -2.27 -19.55 -2.22
CA SER A 242 -3.32 -20.19 -1.43
C SER A 242 -4.41 -19.20 -1.00
N ILE A 243 -4.05 -17.99 -0.54
CA ILE A 243 -5.03 -16.94 -0.21
C ILE A 243 -5.85 -16.55 -1.43
N VAL A 244 -5.21 -16.34 -2.57
CA VAL A 244 -5.91 -16.02 -3.83
C VAL A 244 -6.89 -17.12 -4.20
N LEU A 245 -6.48 -18.39 -4.11
CA LEU A 245 -7.34 -19.53 -4.41
C LEU A 245 -8.54 -19.60 -3.46
N PHE A 246 -8.32 -19.54 -2.14
CA PHE A 246 -9.39 -19.59 -1.15
C PHE A 246 -10.35 -18.39 -1.24
N GLY A 247 -9.85 -17.20 -1.58
CA GLY A 247 -10.66 -16.00 -1.71
C GLY A 247 -11.35 -15.82 -3.06
N SER A 248 -10.92 -16.55 -4.09
CA SER A 248 -11.56 -16.53 -5.42
C SER A 248 -12.50 -17.70 -5.63
N ILE A 249 -12.30 -18.82 -4.92
CA ILE A 249 -13.09 -20.06 -5.08
C ILE A 249 -13.69 -20.44 -3.73
N ASP A 250 -14.93 -20.03 -3.56
CA ASP A 250 -15.72 -20.18 -2.33
C ASP A 250 -15.89 -21.61 -1.83
N SER A 251 -15.82 -22.61 -2.71
CA SER A 251 -15.93 -24.03 -2.36
C SER A 251 -14.66 -24.62 -1.75
N LEU A 252 -13.51 -23.94 -1.88
CA LEU A 252 -12.26 -24.38 -1.26
C LEU A 252 -12.18 -24.04 0.23
N ARG A 253 -13.05 -23.14 0.72
CA ARG A 253 -13.09 -22.75 2.13
C ARG A 253 -13.90 -23.76 2.94
N PRO A 254 -13.37 -24.24 4.09
CA PRO A 254 -14.11 -25.12 4.99
C PRO A 254 -15.45 -24.50 5.41
N THR A 255 -16.47 -25.33 5.52
CA THR A 255 -17.78 -24.96 6.05
C THR A 255 -18.08 -25.85 7.25
N PHE A 256 -18.59 -25.24 8.32
CA PHE A 256 -18.86 -25.88 9.59
C PHE A 256 -20.33 -25.72 9.95
N THR A 257 -20.93 -26.73 10.56
CA THR A 257 -22.28 -26.62 11.13
C THR A 257 -22.18 -26.09 12.56
N ILE A 258 -22.63 -24.86 12.82
CA ILE A 258 -22.65 -24.23 14.14
C ILE A 258 -24.09 -23.87 14.46
N ASN A 259 -24.64 -24.37 15.56
CA ASN A 259 -26.03 -24.15 15.97
C ASN A 259 -27.07 -24.48 14.87
N GLY A 260 -26.78 -25.45 14.00
CA GLY A 260 -27.64 -25.84 12.88
C GLY A 260 -27.48 -24.98 11.62
N GLU A 261 -26.67 -23.93 11.67
CA GLU A 261 -26.36 -23.06 10.52
C GLU A 261 -25.04 -23.47 9.87
N GLN A 262 -24.99 -23.40 8.54
CA GLN A 262 -23.76 -23.63 7.78
C GLN A 262 -22.93 -22.34 7.76
N VAL A 263 -21.85 -22.31 8.53
CA VAL A 263 -20.93 -21.18 8.63
C VAL A 263 -19.67 -21.49 7.84
N LYS A 264 -19.44 -20.73 6.77
CA LYS A 264 -18.22 -20.81 5.98
C LYS A 264 -17.08 -20.03 6.65
N LEU A 265 -15.86 -20.56 6.58
CA LEU A 265 -14.69 -19.86 7.11
C LEU A 265 -14.49 -18.51 6.40
N GLY A 266 -14.49 -17.42 7.16
CA GLY A 266 -14.32 -16.07 6.65
C GLY A 266 -12.92 -15.80 6.10
N MET A 267 -12.80 -14.80 5.23
CA MET A 267 -11.51 -14.46 4.62
C MET A 267 -10.48 -13.95 5.63
N THR A 268 -10.93 -13.23 6.67
CA THR A 268 -10.10 -12.84 7.81
C THR A 268 -9.35 -14.04 8.39
N GLN A 269 -10.08 -15.08 8.77
CA GLN A 269 -9.51 -16.27 9.39
C GLN A 269 -8.64 -17.07 8.40
N VAL A 270 -9.04 -17.15 7.12
CA VAL A 270 -8.23 -17.80 6.07
C VAL A 270 -6.86 -17.12 5.94
N ILE A 271 -6.84 -15.78 5.84
CA ILE A 271 -5.58 -15.03 5.69
C ILE A 271 -4.69 -15.24 6.92
N GLU A 272 -5.25 -15.15 8.12
CA GLU A 272 -4.52 -15.36 9.38
C GLU A 272 -3.89 -16.76 9.45
N ILE A 273 -4.70 -17.80 9.23
CA ILE A 273 -4.24 -19.20 9.29
C ILE A 273 -3.15 -19.44 8.25
N VAL A 274 -3.36 -19.00 7.01
CA VAL A 274 -2.42 -19.26 5.91
C VAL A 274 -1.11 -18.50 6.13
N MET A 275 -1.14 -17.22 6.51
CA MET A 275 0.08 -16.43 6.72
C MET A 275 0.86 -16.92 7.94
N MET A 276 0.20 -17.24 9.05
CA MET A 276 0.87 -17.81 10.23
C MET A 276 1.48 -19.18 9.93
N SER A 277 0.76 -20.03 9.17
CA SER A 277 1.30 -21.32 8.70
C SER A 277 2.50 -21.11 7.78
N THR A 278 2.43 -20.13 6.88
CA THR A 278 3.52 -19.77 5.96
C THR A 278 4.77 -19.34 6.74
N ALA A 279 4.61 -18.52 7.79
CA ALA A 279 5.70 -18.16 8.69
C ALA A 279 6.30 -19.39 9.37
N GLY A 280 5.47 -20.27 9.94
CA GLY A 280 5.90 -21.52 10.57
C GLY A 280 6.68 -22.43 9.62
N LEU A 281 6.20 -22.60 8.39
CA LEU A 281 6.88 -23.38 7.35
C LEU A 281 8.26 -22.77 7.00
N MET A 282 8.38 -21.44 6.94
CA MET A 282 9.69 -20.79 6.73
C MET A 282 10.64 -20.96 7.92
N LEU A 283 10.15 -20.98 9.16
CA LEU A 283 10.98 -21.31 10.33
C LEU A 283 11.54 -22.74 10.21
N ILE A 284 10.70 -23.70 9.80
CA ILE A 284 11.07 -25.12 9.69
C ILE A 284 12.01 -25.35 8.49
N PHE A 285 11.62 -24.93 7.29
CA PHE A 285 12.28 -25.31 6.04
C PHE A 285 13.37 -24.35 5.58
N ALA A 286 13.23 -23.05 5.86
CA ALA A 286 14.28 -22.07 5.59
C ALA A 286 15.22 -21.87 6.80
N LYS A 287 14.95 -22.51 7.95
CA LYS A 287 15.75 -22.43 9.18
C LYS A 287 15.98 -20.97 9.60
N THR A 288 14.89 -20.21 9.59
CA THR A 288 14.89 -18.77 9.82
C THR A 288 15.06 -18.46 11.30
N ASP A 289 15.87 -17.46 11.63
CA ASP A 289 16.02 -16.98 13.01
C ASP A 289 14.89 -16.00 13.35
N ILE A 290 13.97 -16.43 14.22
CA ILE A 290 12.82 -15.64 14.64
C ILE A 290 13.22 -14.33 15.34
N ASN A 291 14.37 -14.29 16.02
CA ASN A 291 14.83 -13.08 16.70
C ASN A 291 15.22 -11.99 15.70
N LYS A 292 15.65 -12.38 14.48
CA LYS A 292 15.89 -11.42 13.39
C LYS A 292 14.58 -10.90 12.82
N ALA A 293 13.53 -11.71 12.79
CA ALA A 293 12.22 -11.29 12.26
C ALA A 293 11.63 -10.15 13.10
N VAL A 294 11.59 -10.28 14.43
CA VAL A 294 11.00 -9.26 15.33
C VAL A 294 11.79 -7.96 15.39
N LYS A 295 13.09 -8.01 15.08
CA LYS A 295 13.98 -6.83 14.98
C LYS A 295 14.03 -6.25 13.57
N GLY A 296 13.43 -6.94 12.60
CA GLY A 296 13.43 -6.56 11.20
C GLY A 296 12.60 -5.31 10.94
N SER A 297 12.99 -4.54 9.93
CA SER A 297 12.28 -3.31 9.55
C SER A 297 10.85 -3.57 9.12
N VAL A 298 10.55 -4.72 8.51
CA VAL A 298 9.20 -5.11 8.10
C VAL A 298 8.29 -5.29 9.32
N PHE A 299 8.78 -5.93 10.37
CA PHE A 299 8.02 -6.12 11.60
C PHE A 299 7.73 -4.79 12.31
N ILE A 300 8.75 -3.95 12.47
CA ILE A 300 8.62 -2.65 13.13
C ILE A 300 7.63 -1.74 12.39
N ALA A 301 7.80 -1.58 11.07
CA ALA A 301 6.91 -0.75 10.26
C ALA A 301 5.48 -1.29 10.28
N GLY A 302 5.34 -2.61 10.23
CA GLY A 302 4.06 -3.28 10.32
C GLY A 302 3.33 -3.04 11.66
N MET A 303 4.03 -3.16 12.79
CA MET A 303 3.43 -2.89 14.10
C MET A 303 3.04 -1.42 14.29
N GLN A 304 3.78 -0.49 13.69
CA GLN A 304 3.37 0.92 13.64
C GLN A 304 2.05 1.09 12.88
N ALA A 305 1.87 0.37 11.77
CA ALA A 305 0.63 0.39 11.00
C ALA A 305 -0.56 -0.18 11.80
N VAL A 306 -0.36 -1.24 12.59
CA VAL A 306 -1.40 -1.80 13.49
C VAL A 306 -1.88 -0.75 14.48
N ILE A 307 -0.94 -0.08 15.16
CA ILE A 307 -1.26 0.94 16.17
C ILE A 307 -1.95 2.15 15.52
N ALA A 308 -1.48 2.57 14.35
CA ALA A 308 -2.10 3.65 13.58
C ALA A 308 -3.57 3.33 13.22
N ILE A 309 -3.84 2.13 12.72
CA ILE A 309 -5.20 1.68 12.37
C ILE A 309 -6.09 1.61 13.62
N PHE A 310 -5.57 1.05 14.72
CA PHE A 310 -6.32 0.94 15.97
C PHE A 310 -6.87 2.29 16.44
N GLY A 311 -6.04 3.34 16.44
CA GLY A 311 -6.47 4.66 16.87
C GLY A 311 -7.32 5.42 15.86
N ILE A 312 -6.83 5.57 14.64
CA ILE A 312 -7.49 6.41 13.64
C ILE A 312 -8.78 5.81 13.17
N ALA A 313 -8.77 4.53 12.82
CA ALA A 313 -9.93 3.94 12.16
C ALA A 313 -11.11 3.87 13.13
N TRP A 314 -10.84 3.60 14.41
CA TRP A 314 -11.86 3.63 15.45
C TRP A 314 -12.38 5.05 15.72
N MET A 315 -11.49 6.05 15.77
CA MET A 315 -11.89 7.46 15.88
C MET A 315 -12.75 7.88 14.68
N GLY A 316 -12.34 7.53 13.47
CA GLY A 316 -13.05 7.82 12.23
C GLY A 316 -14.43 7.17 12.19
N ASP A 317 -14.52 5.88 12.48
CA ASP A 317 -15.77 5.13 12.57
C ASP A 317 -16.74 5.78 13.57
N THR A 318 -16.24 6.13 14.77
CA THR A 318 -17.02 6.84 15.80
C THR A 318 -17.54 8.18 15.31
N PHE A 319 -16.70 9.00 14.67
CA PHE A 319 -17.10 10.28 14.12
C PHE A 319 -18.18 10.14 13.03
N PHE A 320 -17.98 9.24 12.07
CA PHE A 320 -18.93 9.08 10.96
C PHE A 320 -20.24 8.43 11.41
N ALA A 321 -20.19 7.41 12.26
CA ALA A 321 -21.38 6.75 12.79
C ALA A 321 -22.20 7.70 13.67
N GLY A 322 -21.55 8.45 14.56
CA GLY A 322 -22.19 9.44 15.43
C GLY A 322 -22.84 10.59 14.67
N ASN A 323 -22.42 10.85 13.43
CA ASN A 323 -22.91 11.95 12.59
C ASN A 323 -23.61 11.49 11.31
N ILE A 324 -24.07 10.23 11.25
CA ILE A 324 -24.56 9.65 10.00
C ILE A 324 -25.75 10.41 9.39
N GLU A 325 -26.65 10.95 10.23
CA GLU A 325 -27.80 11.74 9.76
C GLU A 325 -27.37 13.02 9.03
N PHE A 326 -26.32 13.69 9.52
CA PHE A 326 -25.76 14.87 8.88
C PHE A 326 -25.27 14.52 7.46
N PHE A 327 -24.52 13.43 7.32
CA PHE A 327 -24.01 13.02 6.01
C PHE A 327 -25.14 12.58 5.07
N LYS A 328 -26.10 11.79 5.56
CA LYS A 328 -27.26 11.39 4.74
C LYS A 328 -28.02 12.59 4.18
N THR A 329 -28.29 13.58 5.02
CA THR A 329 -29.04 14.78 4.63
C THR A 329 -28.32 15.62 3.57
N HIS A 330 -26.98 15.72 3.63
CA HIS A 330 -26.23 16.70 2.82
C HIS A 330 -25.47 16.11 1.64
N ILE A 331 -25.10 14.82 1.67
CA ILE A 331 -24.22 14.23 0.63
C ILE A 331 -24.76 12.97 -0.02
N GLU A 332 -25.77 12.29 0.54
CA GLU A 332 -26.29 11.01 0.01
C GLU A 332 -26.73 11.10 -1.45
N GLN A 333 -27.54 12.11 -1.80
CA GLN A 333 -28.00 12.29 -3.18
C GLN A 333 -26.84 12.53 -4.16
N ILE A 334 -25.83 13.27 -3.75
CA ILE A 334 -24.67 13.58 -4.59
C ILE A 334 -23.85 12.30 -4.83
N VAL A 335 -23.56 11.52 -3.78
CA VAL A 335 -22.72 10.32 -3.91
C VAL A 335 -23.46 9.13 -4.52
N THR A 336 -24.79 9.07 -4.43
CA THR A 336 -25.58 8.05 -5.11
C THR A 336 -25.72 8.36 -6.60
N GLN A 337 -25.90 9.63 -6.97
CA GLN A 337 -25.97 10.05 -8.38
C GLN A 337 -24.58 10.06 -9.06
N TYR A 338 -23.54 10.44 -8.33
CA TYR A 338 -22.16 10.53 -8.83
C TYR A 338 -21.17 9.79 -7.90
N PRO A 339 -21.20 8.44 -7.85
CA PRO A 339 -20.36 7.67 -6.93
C PRO A 339 -18.87 7.97 -7.00
N PHE A 340 -18.34 8.26 -8.19
CA PHE A 340 -16.92 8.54 -8.40
C PHE A 340 -16.41 9.73 -7.56
N LEU A 341 -17.27 10.68 -7.18
CA LEU A 341 -16.88 11.81 -6.32
C LEU A 341 -16.38 11.34 -4.95
N PHE A 342 -16.83 10.17 -4.49
CA PHE A 342 -16.33 9.57 -3.27
C PHE A 342 -14.84 9.22 -3.34
N SER A 343 -14.29 9.02 -4.55
CA SER A 343 -12.83 8.87 -4.75
C SER A 343 -12.05 10.11 -4.33
N VAL A 344 -12.64 11.30 -4.43
CA VAL A 344 -11.98 12.54 -3.96
C VAL A 344 -11.86 12.52 -2.45
N ALA A 345 -12.90 12.09 -1.73
CA ALA A 345 -12.87 11.93 -0.28
C ALA A 345 -11.83 10.87 0.14
N LEU A 346 -11.82 9.71 -0.53
CA LEU A 346 -10.82 8.67 -0.31
C LEU A 346 -9.39 9.18 -0.54
N PHE A 347 -9.16 9.91 -1.64
CA PHE A 347 -7.87 10.47 -1.96
C PHE A 347 -7.42 11.46 -0.89
N VAL A 348 -8.22 12.49 -0.59
CA VAL A 348 -7.89 13.49 0.43
C VAL A 348 -7.63 12.86 1.79
N MET A 349 -8.47 11.90 2.20
CA MET A 349 -8.28 11.22 3.48
C MET A 349 -6.99 10.40 3.49
N SER A 350 -6.67 9.72 2.39
CA SER A 350 -5.41 8.96 2.30
C SER A 350 -4.17 9.85 2.39
N VAL A 351 -4.21 11.09 1.87
CA VAL A 351 -3.13 12.08 2.07
C VAL A 351 -2.91 12.35 3.55
N LEU A 352 -3.98 12.51 4.32
CA LEU A 352 -3.91 12.86 5.74
C LEU A 352 -3.52 11.67 6.63
N LEU A 353 -4.00 10.47 6.31
CA LEU A 353 -3.79 9.27 7.13
C LEU A 353 -2.50 8.52 6.85
N PHE A 354 -1.90 8.69 5.67
CA PHE A 354 -0.73 7.92 5.26
C PHE A 354 -0.89 6.38 5.39
N SER A 355 -2.13 5.86 5.30
CA SER A 355 -2.45 4.43 5.44
C SER A 355 -3.72 4.02 4.69
N GLN A 356 -3.61 2.95 3.89
CA GLN A 356 -4.64 2.62 2.87
C GLN A 356 -5.75 1.91 3.61
N ALA A 357 -5.36 0.95 4.44
CA ALA A 357 -6.23 0.22 5.35
C ALA A 357 -6.94 1.17 6.32
N ALA A 358 -6.24 2.16 6.89
CA ALA A 358 -6.90 3.15 7.76
C ALA A 358 -7.92 3.99 6.98
N THR A 359 -7.58 4.40 5.75
CA THR A 359 -8.51 5.14 4.87
C THR A 359 -9.74 4.32 4.53
N VAL A 360 -9.55 3.06 4.14
CA VAL A 360 -10.64 2.11 3.87
C VAL A 360 -11.52 1.98 5.11
N ARG A 361 -10.94 1.65 6.26
CA ARG A 361 -11.71 1.39 7.48
C ARG A 361 -12.41 2.62 8.04
N THR A 362 -11.89 3.81 7.75
CA THR A 362 -12.48 5.09 8.16
C THR A 362 -13.64 5.50 7.25
N LEU A 363 -13.49 5.42 5.93
CA LEU A 363 -14.46 6.00 4.99
C LEU A 363 -15.41 4.98 4.36
N TYR A 364 -15.02 3.72 4.18
CA TYR A 364 -15.91 2.75 3.54
C TYR A 364 -17.22 2.51 4.33
N PRO A 365 -17.25 2.49 5.68
CA PRO A 365 -18.51 2.43 6.41
C PRO A 365 -19.47 3.56 6.03
N LEU A 366 -18.95 4.79 5.86
CA LEU A 366 -19.73 5.94 5.39
C LEU A 366 -20.26 5.70 3.98
N GLY A 367 -19.42 5.28 3.04
CA GLY A 367 -19.85 5.02 1.66
C GLY A 367 -20.95 3.95 1.57
N ILE A 368 -20.84 2.88 2.36
CA ILE A 368 -21.87 1.84 2.47
C ILE A 368 -23.16 2.42 3.06
N ALA A 369 -23.06 3.21 4.13
CA ALA A 369 -24.23 3.80 4.79
C ALA A 369 -24.95 4.85 3.93
N LEU A 370 -24.24 5.48 2.99
CA LEU A 370 -24.79 6.38 1.97
C LEU A 370 -25.32 5.64 0.71
N GLY A 371 -25.26 4.31 0.68
CA GLY A 371 -25.83 3.52 -0.41
C GLY A 371 -24.95 3.41 -1.67
N ILE A 372 -23.64 3.68 -1.58
CA ILE A 372 -22.73 3.48 -2.72
C ILE A 372 -22.63 1.98 -3.03
N HIS A 373 -22.81 1.62 -4.31
CA HIS A 373 -22.75 0.23 -4.74
C HIS A 373 -21.38 -0.42 -4.43
N PRO A 374 -21.32 -1.64 -3.84
CA PRO A 374 -20.07 -2.28 -3.43
C PRO A 374 -19.00 -2.35 -4.53
N MET A 375 -19.38 -2.73 -5.75
CA MET A 375 -18.42 -2.78 -6.87
C MET A 375 -17.91 -1.41 -7.32
N ALA A 376 -18.69 -0.33 -7.13
CA ALA A 376 -18.18 1.02 -7.38
C ALA A 376 -17.10 1.38 -6.34
N MET A 377 -17.25 0.93 -5.09
CA MET A 377 -16.22 1.12 -4.07
C MET A 377 -14.94 0.30 -4.35
N VAL A 378 -15.06 -0.85 -5.03
CA VAL A 378 -13.90 -1.59 -5.56
C VAL A 378 -13.21 -0.79 -6.68
N ALA A 379 -13.96 -0.25 -7.64
CA ALA A 379 -13.39 0.58 -8.72
C ALA A 379 -12.69 1.84 -8.20
N MET A 380 -13.19 2.42 -7.10
CA MET A 380 -12.61 3.58 -6.44
C MET A 380 -11.45 3.25 -5.49
N PHE A 381 -11.20 1.97 -5.21
CA PHE A 381 -10.19 1.55 -4.25
C PHE A 381 -8.78 2.12 -4.51
N PRO A 382 -8.30 2.26 -5.76
CA PRO A 382 -7.02 2.92 -6.06
C PRO A 382 -6.90 4.37 -5.54
N ALA A 383 -8.04 5.04 -5.26
CA ALA A 383 -8.06 6.41 -4.74
C ALA A 383 -7.43 6.51 -3.33
N VAL A 384 -7.33 5.42 -2.57
CA VAL A 384 -6.69 5.42 -1.25
C VAL A 384 -5.16 5.53 -1.31
N ASN A 385 -4.58 5.73 -2.50
CA ASN A 385 -3.13 5.87 -2.73
C ASN A 385 -2.70 7.34 -2.92
N GLY A 386 -3.10 8.25 -2.02
CA GLY A 386 -2.76 9.68 -2.08
C GLY A 386 -1.41 10.07 -1.46
N TYR A 387 -0.57 9.13 -1.00
CA TYR A 387 0.60 9.45 -0.15
C TYR A 387 1.70 10.20 -0.85
N PHE A 388 1.71 10.15 -2.18
CA PHE A 388 2.63 10.96 -2.95
C PHE A 388 2.28 12.45 -2.88
N PHE A 389 1.04 12.84 -2.53
CA PHE A 389 0.60 14.22 -2.65
C PHE A 389 1.43 15.18 -1.77
N ILE A 390 1.77 14.76 -0.56
CA ILE A 390 2.77 15.46 0.26
C ILE A 390 4.06 14.62 0.20
N PRO A 391 5.22 15.18 -0.17
CA PRO A 391 6.44 14.40 -0.38
C PRO A 391 7.17 14.06 0.93
N ASN A 392 6.42 13.61 1.94
CA ASN A 392 6.93 13.19 3.25
C ASN A 392 6.75 11.68 3.50
N TYR A 393 6.03 10.96 2.63
CA TYR A 393 5.90 9.51 2.77
C TYR A 393 7.26 8.83 2.57
N PRO A 394 7.66 7.83 3.38
CA PRO A 394 9.08 7.51 3.45
C PRO A 394 9.64 6.84 2.19
N THR A 395 8.83 6.19 1.35
CA THR A 395 9.26 5.72 0.01
C THR A 395 9.52 6.86 -0.98
N VAL A 396 8.78 7.95 -0.90
CA VAL A 396 9.04 9.18 -1.68
C VAL A 396 10.35 9.82 -1.24
N VAL A 397 10.54 9.97 0.08
CA VAL A 397 11.77 10.54 0.65
C VAL A 397 13.00 9.67 0.31
N ALA A 398 12.87 8.35 0.40
CA ALA A 398 13.94 7.44 0.04
C ALA A 398 14.32 7.54 -1.44
N ALA A 399 13.33 7.62 -2.35
CA ALA A 399 13.59 7.76 -3.78
C ALA A 399 14.34 9.06 -4.12
N ILE A 400 14.01 10.16 -3.44
CA ILE A 400 14.77 11.42 -3.55
C ILE A 400 16.21 11.24 -3.07
N ASN A 401 16.40 10.59 -1.91
CA ASN A 401 17.73 10.40 -1.33
C ASN A 401 18.63 9.44 -2.13
N PHE A 402 18.04 8.42 -2.76
CA PHE A 402 18.78 7.48 -3.62
C PHE A 402 19.14 8.06 -4.99
N ASP A 403 18.49 9.15 -5.42
CA ASP A 403 18.86 9.83 -6.65
C ASP A 403 20.09 10.73 -6.46
N ARG A 404 21.25 10.18 -6.80
CA ARG A 404 22.53 10.90 -6.75
C ARG A 404 22.66 11.98 -7.82
N THR A 405 21.87 11.95 -8.88
CA THR A 405 21.90 12.95 -9.95
C THR A 405 21.19 14.24 -9.56
N GLY A 406 20.33 14.20 -8.54
CA GLY A 406 19.53 15.35 -8.09
C GLY A 406 18.32 15.66 -8.98
N THR A 407 18.01 14.78 -9.94
CA THR A 407 16.87 14.99 -10.85
C THR A 407 15.52 14.73 -10.16
N THR A 408 15.48 13.80 -9.21
CA THR A 408 14.33 13.48 -8.35
C THR A 408 14.37 14.39 -7.14
N ARG A 409 13.39 15.28 -6.99
CA ARG A 409 13.45 16.31 -5.96
C ARG A 409 12.09 16.88 -5.58
N ILE A 410 12.09 17.59 -4.46
CA ILE A 410 11.12 18.65 -4.19
C ILE A 410 11.66 19.91 -4.85
N GLY A 411 10.85 20.51 -5.71
CA GLY A 411 11.15 21.76 -6.41
C GLY A 411 10.92 22.99 -5.54
N LYS A 412 10.49 24.08 -6.16
CA LYS A 412 10.37 25.39 -5.47
C LYS A 412 9.28 25.39 -4.39
N TYR A 413 8.21 24.62 -4.60
CA TYR A 413 7.06 24.53 -3.70
C TYR A 413 6.95 23.11 -3.15
N VAL A 414 6.40 22.95 -1.94
CA VAL A 414 6.28 21.64 -1.28
C VAL A 414 5.53 20.63 -2.15
N LEU A 415 4.44 21.04 -2.82
CA LEU A 415 3.67 20.17 -3.71
C LEU A 415 4.25 20.10 -5.13
N ASN A 416 5.32 20.84 -5.44
CA ASN A 416 6.00 20.76 -6.73
C ASN A 416 7.13 19.72 -6.62
N HIS A 417 6.83 18.44 -6.81
CA HIS A 417 7.84 17.38 -6.74
C HIS A 417 7.58 16.29 -7.78
N SER A 418 8.60 15.44 -8.01
CA SER A 418 8.67 14.46 -9.09
C SER A 418 7.55 13.40 -9.13
N PHE A 419 6.79 13.26 -8.04
CA PHE A 419 5.80 12.17 -7.87
C PHE A 419 4.36 12.60 -8.15
N GLN A 420 4.09 13.91 -8.30
CA GLN A 420 2.74 14.42 -8.54
C GLN A 420 2.14 13.91 -9.85
N LEU A 421 2.84 14.15 -10.97
CA LEU A 421 2.36 13.76 -12.29
C LEU A 421 2.12 12.24 -12.39
N PRO A 422 3.10 11.35 -12.10
CA PRO A 422 2.84 9.91 -12.17
C PRO A 422 1.76 9.47 -11.19
N GLY A 423 1.71 10.06 -9.99
CA GLY A 423 0.72 9.73 -8.97
C GLY A 423 -0.70 10.03 -9.43
N PHE A 424 -0.97 11.26 -9.88
CA PHE A 424 -2.28 11.64 -10.39
C PHE A 424 -2.67 10.84 -11.63
N VAL A 425 -1.77 10.71 -12.60
CA VAL A 425 -2.04 9.94 -13.83
C VAL A 425 -2.39 8.50 -13.49
N ALA A 426 -1.58 7.82 -12.67
CA ALA A 426 -1.82 6.43 -12.32
C ALA A 426 -3.12 6.24 -11.55
N THR A 427 -3.42 7.10 -10.56
CA THR A 427 -4.65 7.00 -9.76
C THR A 427 -5.90 7.27 -10.59
N ILE A 428 -5.92 8.36 -11.38
CA ILE A 428 -7.09 8.74 -12.19
C ILE A 428 -7.37 7.67 -13.25
N VAL A 429 -6.32 7.20 -13.94
CA VAL A 429 -6.46 6.15 -14.96
C VAL A 429 -6.90 4.84 -14.32
N ALA A 430 -6.35 4.46 -13.16
CA ALA A 430 -6.78 3.24 -12.47
C ALA A 430 -8.26 3.29 -12.09
N ILE A 431 -8.75 4.42 -11.54
CA ILE A 431 -10.17 4.55 -11.19
C ILE A 431 -11.04 4.48 -12.46
N ALA A 432 -10.68 5.19 -13.52
CA ALA A 432 -11.42 5.18 -14.79
C ALA A 432 -11.49 3.78 -15.41
N VAL A 433 -10.36 3.06 -15.46
CA VAL A 433 -10.30 1.68 -15.95
C VAL A 433 -11.06 0.74 -15.02
N GLY A 434 -11.01 0.95 -13.70
CA GLY A 434 -11.80 0.21 -12.73
C GLY A 434 -13.31 0.32 -13.00
N TYR A 435 -13.80 1.54 -13.25
CA TYR A 435 -15.19 1.77 -13.66
C TYR A 435 -15.52 1.09 -14.98
N LEU A 436 -14.63 1.15 -15.97
CA LEU A 436 -14.83 0.46 -17.25
C LEU A 436 -14.95 -1.05 -17.07
N ILE A 437 -14.12 -1.66 -16.21
CA ILE A 437 -14.15 -3.10 -15.96
C ILE A 437 -15.47 -3.50 -15.30
N ILE A 438 -15.92 -2.79 -14.26
CA ILE A 438 -17.17 -3.15 -13.57
C ILE A 438 -18.41 -2.92 -14.44
N MET A 439 -18.34 -2.09 -15.49
CA MET A 439 -19.43 -1.95 -16.47
C MET A 439 -19.54 -3.15 -17.41
N LEU A 440 -18.47 -3.94 -17.53
CA LEU A 440 -18.39 -5.13 -18.40
C LEU A 440 -18.59 -6.45 -17.64
N MET A 441 -18.65 -6.38 -16.31
CA MET A 441 -18.97 -7.50 -15.40
C MET A 441 -20.47 -7.57 -15.18
#